data_AF-A0A2D9XTK6-F1
#
_entry.id   AF-A0A2D9XTK6-F1
#
_cell.length_a   1.000
_cell.length_b   1.000
_cell.length_c   1.000
_cell.angle_alpha   90.00
_cell.angle_beta   90.00
_cell.angle_gamma   90.00
#
_symmetry.space_group_name_H-M   'P 1'
#
loop_
_entity.id
_entity.type
_entity.pdbx_description
1 polymer ?
#
loop_
_entity_poly.entity_id
_entity_poly.type
_entity_poly.pdbx_seq_one_letter_code
_entity_poly.pdbx_strand_id
1 'polypeptide(L)' 'MLAFISLVFFGAVGYFAYNITQCVARILKLTTFIDSKIFGVLGLIVYVYLVYMNSDVLLEAMMKPIS' A
#
# COMPACT_ATOMS: atom_id res chain seq x y z
N MET A 1 -1.59 21.45 5.47
CA MET A 1 -0.31 20.81 5.83
C MET A 1 -0.49 19.32 6.11
N LEU A 2 -1.39 18.91 7.02
CA LEU A 2 -1.70 17.49 7.27
C LEU A 2 -2.05 16.70 6.01
N ALA A 3 -2.98 17.18 5.18
CA ALA A 3 -3.37 16.49 3.94
C ALA A 3 -2.20 16.21 2.97
N PHE A 4 -1.19 17.08 2.95
CA PHE A 4 -0.01 16.90 2.10
C PHE A 4 0.89 15.78 2.63
N ILE A 5 1.11 15.75 3.95
CA ILE A 5 1.91 14.71 4.60
C ILE A 5 1.22 13.35 4.46
N SER A 6 -0.11 13.29 4.66
CA SER A 6 -0.90 12.08 4.47
C SER A 6 -0.82 11.56 3.04
N LEU A 7 -0.88 12.45 2.04
CA LEU A 7 -0.79 12.06 0.63
C LEU A 7 0.60 11.54 0.26
N VAL A 8 1.66 12.17 0.75
CA VAL A 8 3.04 11.71 0.53
C VAL A 8 3.26 10.34 1.18
N PHE A 9 2.81 10.14 2.42
CA PHE A 9 2.90 8.84 3.10
C PHE A 9 2.10 7.76 2.37
N PHE A 10 0.87 8.09 1.96
CA PHE A 10 0.02 7.17 1.22
C PHE A 10 0.64 6.77 -0.13
N GLY A 11 1.21 7.72 -0.85
CA GLY A 11 1.93 7.46 -2.10
C GLY A 11 3.18 6.60 -1.90
N ALA A 12 4.00 6.89 -0.89
CA ALA A 12 5.23 6.16 -0.61
C ALA A 12 4.95 4.71 -0.17
N VAL A 13 4.00 4.50 0.74
CA VAL A 13 3.60 3.16 1.20
C VAL A 13 2.87 2.40 0.10
N GLY A 14 2.03 3.06 -0.70
CA GLY A 14 1.41 2.46 -1.88
C GLY A 14 2.44 1.98 -2.90
N TYR A 15 3.44 2.80 -3.23
CA TYR A 15 4.52 2.41 -4.14
C TYR A 15 5.35 1.24 -3.59
N PHE A 16 5.59 1.22 -2.29
CA PHE A 16 6.24 0.09 -1.61
C PHE A 16 5.40 -1.19 -1.73
N ALA A 17 4.10 -1.13 -1.46
CA ALA A 17 3.19 -2.27 -1.57
C ALA A 17 3.14 -2.83 -3.00
N TYR A 18 3.12 -1.95 -4.00
CA TYR A 18 3.21 -2.31 -5.42
C TYR A 18 4.50 -3.11 -5.70
N ASN A 19 5.68 -2.57 -5.35
CA ASN A 19 6.95 -3.26 -5.62
C ASN A 19 7.10 -4.58 -4.86
N ILE A 20 6.66 -4.64 -3.60
CA ILE A 20 6.70 -5.88 -2.81
C ILE A 20 5.84 -6.96 -3.44
N THR A 21 4.61 -6.63 -3.85
CA THR A 21 3.71 -7.61 -4.47
C THR A 21 4.21 -8.08 -5.84
N GLN A 22 4.86 -7.22 -6.62
CA GLN A 22 5.55 -7.65 -7.84
C GLN A 22 6.71 -8.61 -7.54
N CYS A 23 7.48 -8.35 -6.49
CA CYS A 23 8.60 -9.20 -6.07
C CYS A 23 8.09 -10.57 -5.58
N VAL A 24 7.06 -10.58 -4.74
CA VAL A 24 6.39 -11.79 -4.25
C VAL A 24 5.82 -12.62 -5.40
N ALA A 25 5.21 -11.98 -6.40
CA ALA A 25 4.71 -12.66 -7.59
C ALA A 25 5.83 -13.35 -8.39
N ARG A 26 7.02 -12.75 -8.45
CA ARG A 26 8.20 -13.38 -9.08
C ARG A 26 8.73 -14.56 -8.26
N ILE A 27 8.84 -14.42 -6.93
CA ILE A 27 9.31 -15.48 -6.04
C ILE A 27 8.39 -16.71 -6.13
N LEU A 28 7.07 -16.49 -6.12
CA LEU A 28 6.07 -17.55 -6.23
C LEU A 28 5.91 -18.10 -7.64
N LYS A 29 6.68 -17.62 -8.63
CA LYS A 29 6.54 -17.93 -10.07
C LYS A 29 5.12 -17.72 -10.60
N LEU A 30 4.32 -16.88 -9.95
CA LEU A 30 2.99 -16.50 -10.42
C LEU A 30 3.07 -15.68 -11.74
N THR A 31 4.24 -15.13 -12.04
CA THR A 31 4.58 -14.52 -13.33
C THR A 31 4.46 -15.45 -14.53
N THR A 32 4.37 -16.77 -14.31
CA THR A 32 4.16 -17.76 -15.38
C THR A 32 2.69 -17.79 -15.84
N PHE A 33 1.77 -17.32 -14.99
CA PHE A 33 0.32 -17.32 -15.26
C PHE A 33 -0.20 -15.92 -15.56
N ILE A 34 0.25 -14.91 -14.82
CA ILE A 34 -0.25 -13.53 -14.87
C ILE A 34 0.94 -12.57 -14.74
N ASP A 35 0.94 -11.48 -15.50
CA ASP A 35 2.04 -10.49 -15.49
C ASP A 35 2.29 -9.93 -14.08
N SER A 36 3.56 -9.81 -13.70
CA SER A 36 3.98 -9.17 -12.44
C SER A 36 3.34 -7.81 -12.20
N LYS A 37 3.08 -7.02 -13.25
CA LYS A 37 2.40 -5.72 -13.17
C LYS A 37 0.99 -5.83 -12.61
N ILE A 38 0.25 -6.87 -12.98
CA ILE A 38 -1.11 -7.10 -12.51
C ILE A 38 -1.10 -7.42 -11.01
N PHE A 39 -0.13 -8.21 -10.55
CA PHE A 39 0.05 -8.45 -9.10
C PHE A 39 0.42 -7.19 -8.33
N GLY A 40 1.25 -6.32 -8.91
CA GLY A 40 1.52 -5.00 -8.34
C GLY A 40 0.24 -4.17 -8.17
N VAL A 41 -0.61 -4.12 -9.20
CA VAL A 41 -1.88 -3.40 -9.15
C VAL A 41 -2.83 -4.03 -8.12
N LEU A 42 -2.92 -5.36 -8.06
CA LEU A 42 -3.71 -6.06 -7.03
C LEU A 42 -3.21 -5.72 -5.63
N GLY A 43 -1.90 -5.69 -5.41
CA GLY A 43 -1.30 -5.25 -4.16
C GLY A 43 -1.67 -3.82 -3.78
N LEU A 44 -1.68 -2.93 -4.77
CA LEU A 44 -2.11 -1.53 -4.58
C LEU A 44 -3.59 -1.44 -4.20
N ILE A 45 -4.46 -2.21 -4.86
CA ILE A 45 -5.90 -2.25 -4.56
C ILE A 45 -6.14 -2.76 -3.14
N VAL A 46 -5.45 -3.84 -2.74
CA VAL A 46 -5.52 -4.39 -1.38
C VAL A 46 -5.03 -3.36 -0.36
N TYR A 47 -3.95 -2.64 -0.66
CA TYR A 47 -3.46 -1.55 0.20
C TYR A 47 -4.50 -0.45 0.38
N VAL A 48 -5.07 0.07 -0.71
CA VAL A 48 -6.11 1.11 -0.67
C VAL A 48 -7.32 0.64 0.14
N TYR A 49 -7.75 -0.62 -0.07
CA TYR A 49 -8.85 -1.22 0.68
C TYR A 49 -8.54 -1.33 2.17
N LEU A 50 -7.35 -1.80 2.54
CA LEU A 50 -6.90 -1.87 3.93
C LEU A 50 -6.88 -0.50 4.60
N VAL A 51 -6.39 0.53 3.90
CA VAL A 51 -6.39 1.90 4.41
C VAL A 51 -7.81 2.42 4.60
N TYR A 52 -8.70 2.16 3.64
CA TYR A 52 -10.10 2.55 3.74
C TYR A 52 -10.82 1.87 4.92
N MET A 53 -10.61 0.56 5.11
CA MET A 53 -11.23 -0.21 6.18
C MET A 53 -10.70 0.14 7.58
N ASN A 54 -9.50 0.71 7.67
CA ASN A 54 -8.84 1.05 8.93
C ASN A 54 -8.57 2.57 9.04
N SER A 55 -9.38 3.38 8.36
CA SER A 55 -9.21 4.84 8.33
C SER A 55 -9.25 5.47 9.72
N ASP A 56 -10.10 4.94 10.61
CA ASP A 56 -10.22 5.41 11.99
C ASP A 56 -8.93 5.20 12.79
N VAL A 57 -8.32 4.01 12.68
CA VAL A 57 -7.06 3.67 13.36
C VAL A 57 -5.90 4.51 12.81
N LEU A 58 -5.89 4.77 11.49
CA LEU A 58 -4.89 5.62 10.86
C LEU A 58 -5.00 7.07 11.31
N LEU A 59 -6.22 7.61 11.38
CA LEU A 59 -6.47 8.96 11.89
C LEU A 59 -6.07 9.07 13.36
N GLU A 60 -6.42 8.08 14.18
CA GLU A 60 -6.01 8.03 15.59
C GLU A 60 -4.49 8.00 15.73
N ALA A 61 -3.80 7.16 14.94
CA ALA A 61 -2.34 7.09 14.92
C ALA A 61 -1.67 8.40 14.46
N MET A 62 -2.27 9.12 13.50
CA MET A 62 -1.78 10.43 13.04
C MET A 62 -2.03 11.56 14.05
N MET A 63 -3.08 11.44 14.86
CA MET A 63 -3.44 12.41 15.90
C MET A 63 -2.71 12.16 17.21
N LYS A 64 -2.18 10.95 17.42
CA LYS A 64 -1.42 10.63 18.62
C LYS A 64 -0.16 11.49 18.66
N PRO A 65 0.04 12.32 19.72
CA PRO A 65 1.22 13.15 19.81
C PRO A 65 2.45 12.25 19.84
N ILE A 66 3.49 12.66 19.11
CA ILE A 66 4.80 12.02 19.11
C ILE A 66 5.41 12.29 20.49
N SER A 67 5.06 11.45 21.46
CA SER A 67 5.58 11.41 22.81
C SER A 67 6.25 10.08 23.06
#